data_AF-A0A1G3PSY3-F1
#
_entry.id   AF-A0A1G3PSY3-F1
#
_cell.length_a   1.000
_cell.length_b   1.000
_cell.length_c   1.000
_cell.angle_alpha   90.00
_cell.angle_beta   90.00
_cell.angle_gamma   90.00
#
_symmetry.space_group_name_H-M   'P 1'
#
loop_
_entity.id
_entity.type
_entity.pdbx_description
1 polymer ?
#
loop_
_entity_poly.entity_id
_entity_poly.type
_entity_poly.pdbx_seq_one_letter_code
_entity_poly.pdbx_strand_id
1 'polypeptide(L)'
;MGMFDTLIFKSFFTCEECNSEIKSTQTKQFENLLSTYTEGDFIHGAKIITGVIKEKLLCNNCSHSQQDIFISIWHSLFIGAYNNYNEAEKRIGSIEKTDLLDYIFFQQKRYVEFIKEYNSFYSLVYRFSEYCEDKENYFKNMHFYFSRKELEEYVKNDNVNETLKNILNDFQGNQDRPDDKIF
;
A
#
# COMPACT_ATOMS: atom_id res chain seq x y z
N MET A 1 7.96 5.46 20.65
CA MET A 1 7.81 5.85 19.23
C MET A 1 6.32 5.83 18.92
N GLY A 2 5.74 6.91 18.38
CA GLY A 2 4.31 6.97 18.07
C GLY A 2 4.00 6.23 16.77
N MET A 3 2.76 5.77 16.61
CA MET A 3 2.27 5.34 15.29
C MET A 3 1.93 6.59 14.48
N PHE A 4 2.35 6.61 13.21
CA PHE A 4 2.09 7.70 12.27
C PHE A 4 1.70 7.10 10.94
N ASP A 5 0.75 7.74 10.26
CA ASP A 5 0.45 7.41 8.86
C ASP A 5 1.42 8.15 7.95
N THR A 6 1.73 7.55 6.79
CA THR A 6 2.64 8.13 5.79
C THR A 6 1.86 8.59 4.57
N LEU A 7 2.06 9.83 4.16
CA LEU A 7 1.55 10.36 2.90
C LEU A 7 2.69 10.44 1.90
N ILE A 8 2.52 9.83 0.74
CA ILE A 8 3.44 9.90 -0.39
C ILE A 8 2.90 10.90 -1.40
N PHE A 9 3.72 11.86 -1.78
CA PHE A 9 3.36 12.90 -2.74
C PHE A 9 3.61 12.44 -4.16
N LYS A 10 2.75 12.85 -5.09
CA LYS A 10 2.96 12.58 -6.52
C LYS A 10 4.16 13.35 -7.08
N SER A 11 4.35 14.57 -6.61
CA SER A 11 5.53 15.41 -6.89
C SER A 11 6.31 15.67 -5.60
N PHE A 12 7.63 15.73 -5.71
CA PHE A 12 8.46 16.06 -4.56
C PHE A 12 8.32 17.54 -4.17
N PHE A 13 8.44 17.82 -2.88
CA PHE A 13 8.68 19.16 -2.37
C PHE A 13 10.17 19.39 -2.24
N THR A 14 10.62 20.61 -2.52
CA THR A 14 12.01 21.01 -2.26
C THR A 14 12.12 21.58 -0.86
N CYS A 15 13.12 21.14 -0.09
CA CYS A 15 13.44 21.75 1.19
C CYS A 15 13.98 23.18 1.00
N GLU A 16 13.40 24.17 1.68
CA GLU A 16 13.85 25.57 1.60
C GLU A 16 15.29 25.80 2.09
N GLU A 17 15.81 24.96 3.00
CA GLU A 17 17.16 25.15 3.56
C GLU A 17 18.26 24.48 2.73
N CYS A 18 17.99 23.28 2.21
CA CYS A 18 19.01 22.42 1.61
C CYS A 18 18.68 21.89 0.22
N ASN A 19 17.56 22.33 -0.37
CA ASN A 19 17.09 21.97 -1.72
C ASN A 19 16.96 20.46 -1.98
N SER A 20 17.01 19.63 -0.95
CA SER A 20 16.78 18.19 -1.07
C SER A 20 15.31 17.90 -1.38
N GLU A 21 15.08 16.84 -2.13
CA GLU A 21 13.74 16.34 -2.45
C GLU A 21 13.08 15.68 -1.23
N ILE A 22 11.85 16.07 -0.94
CA ILE A 22 10.98 15.48 0.07
C ILE A 22 9.80 14.82 -0.65
N LYS A 23 9.72 13.49 -0.60
CA LYS A 23 8.72 12.68 -1.34
C LYS A 23 7.55 12.21 -0.49
N SER A 24 7.66 12.34 0.82
CA SER A 24 6.63 11.87 1.75
C SER A 24 6.67 12.66 3.04
N THR A 25 5.57 12.61 3.79
CA THR A 25 5.49 13.09 5.17
C THR A 25 4.81 12.08 6.07
N GLN A 26 5.07 12.18 7.37
CA GLN A 26 4.35 11.43 8.39
C GLN A 26 3.35 12.35 9.07
N THR A 27 2.13 11.88 9.26
CA THR A 27 1.05 12.65 9.85
C THR A 27 0.39 11.91 11.01
N LYS A 28 -0.10 12.69 11.98
CA LYS A 28 -0.91 12.23 13.12
C LYS A 28 -2.38 12.60 13.00
N GLN A 29 -2.77 13.19 11.88
CA GLN A 29 -4.09 13.80 11.70
C GLN A 29 -5.19 12.75 11.42
N PHE A 30 -4.81 11.48 11.27
CA PHE A 30 -5.71 10.34 11.02
C PHE A 30 -5.67 9.35 12.21
N GLU A 31 -6.22 8.14 12.02
CA GLU A 31 -6.27 7.12 13.07
C GLU A 31 -4.91 6.46 13.42
N ASN A 32 -3.81 6.84 12.74
CA ASN A 32 -2.46 6.35 13.00
C ASN A 32 -2.33 4.84 12.79
N LEU A 33 -2.93 4.32 11.73
CA LEU A 33 -2.97 2.88 11.42
C LEU A 33 -1.67 2.35 10.79
N LEU A 34 -0.57 3.13 10.85
CA LEU A 34 0.69 2.85 10.15
C LEU A 34 0.49 2.64 8.64
N SER A 35 -0.55 3.29 8.11
CA SER A 35 -0.94 3.14 6.72
C SER A 35 -0.14 4.10 5.86
N THR A 36 0.10 3.69 4.61
CA THR A 36 0.76 4.51 3.60
C THR A 36 -0.26 4.88 2.54
N TYR A 37 -0.46 6.17 2.31
CA TYR A 37 -1.42 6.70 1.35
C TYR A 37 -0.70 7.47 0.26
N THR A 38 -1.17 7.29 -0.97
CA THR A 38 -0.78 8.05 -2.16
C THR A 38 -1.95 8.89 -2.65
N GLU A 39 -1.68 9.91 -3.48
CA GLU A 39 -2.76 10.71 -4.08
C GLU A 39 -3.76 9.82 -4.83
N GLY A 40 -5.05 9.99 -4.52
CA GLY A 40 -6.15 9.16 -4.98
C GLY A 40 -6.52 8.01 -4.03
N ASP A 41 -5.80 7.82 -2.92
CA ASP A 41 -6.16 6.84 -1.90
C ASP A 41 -7.24 7.35 -0.94
N PHE A 42 -8.07 6.41 -0.48
CA PHE A 42 -9.05 6.68 0.55
C PHE A 42 -8.39 6.51 1.92
N ILE A 43 -8.53 7.53 2.77
CA ILE A 43 -8.03 7.50 4.14
C ILE A 43 -9.01 6.67 4.96
N HIS A 44 -8.53 5.51 5.41
CA HIS A 44 -9.31 4.58 6.21
C HIS A 44 -9.29 4.98 7.69
N GLY A 45 -10.31 4.57 8.44
CA GLY A 45 -10.36 4.86 9.86
C GLY A 45 -10.55 6.35 10.13
N ALA A 46 -11.50 7.00 9.49
CA ALA A 46 -11.90 8.34 9.89
C ALA A 46 -13.39 8.54 9.58
N LYS A 47 -14.06 9.39 10.37
CA LYS A 47 -15.32 10.00 9.91
C LYS A 47 -15.06 10.69 8.58
N ILE A 48 -16.03 10.73 7.67
CA ILE A 48 -15.90 11.40 6.36
C ILE A 48 -15.26 12.78 6.55
N ILE A 49 -14.02 12.97 6.09
CA ILE A 49 -13.26 14.21 6.23
C ILE A 49 -13.29 14.96 4.90
N THR A 50 -13.63 16.25 4.93
CA THR A 50 -13.47 17.14 3.78
C THR A 50 -12.84 18.44 4.26
N GLY A 51 -11.77 18.90 3.60
CA GLY A 51 -11.10 20.15 3.92
C GLY A 51 -9.60 20.11 3.66
N VAL A 52 -8.93 21.18 4.09
CA VAL A 52 -7.48 21.34 3.99
C VAL A 52 -6.87 21.14 5.37
N ILE A 53 -5.90 20.24 5.48
CA ILE A 53 -5.12 19.99 6.69
C ILE A 53 -3.76 20.63 6.53
N LYS A 54 -3.37 21.43 7.51
CA LYS A 54 -2.01 21.99 7.60
C LYS A 54 -1.09 20.97 8.28
N GLU A 55 0.01 20.62 7.63
CA GLU A 55 1.00 19.68 8.15
C GLU A 55 2.41 20.26 7.98
N LYS A 56 3.33 19.86 8.87
CA LYS A 56 4.72 20.28 8.79
C LYS A 56 5.54 19.24 8.03
N LEU A 57 6.22 19.66 6.97
CA LEU A 57 7.23 18.84 6.32
C LEU A 57 8.52 18.85 7.12
N LEU A 58 9.09 17.66 7.29
CA LEU A 58 10.40 17.46 7.86
C LEU A 58 11.35 17.01 6.76
N CYS A 59 12.51 17.66 6.66
CA CYS A 59 13.57 17.22 5.77
C CYS A 59 14.46 16.19 6.47
N ASN A 60 14.65 15.02 5.86
CA ASN A 60 15.54 13.98 6.38
C ASN A 60 17.02 14.42 6.43
N ASN A 61 17.45 15.29 5.51
CA ASN A 61 18.83 15.75 5.44
C ASN A 61 19.15 16.82 6.51
N CYS A 62 18.16 17.64 6.85
CA CYS A 62 18.37 18.88 7.59
C CYS A 62 17.75 18.81 8.99
N SER A 63 16.82 17.87 9.24
CA SER A 63 16.16 17.55 10.52
C SER A 63 15.50 18.72 11.26
N HIS A 64 15.57 19.94 10.72
CA HIS A 64 15.16 21.19 11.36
C HIS A 64 14.18 22.00 10.51
N SER A 65 14.24 21.93 9.18
CA SER A 65 13.31 22.66 8.33
C SER A 65 11.88 22.17 8.56
N GLN A 66 11.03 23.02 9.12
CA GLN A 66 9.59 22.82 9.26
C GLN A 66 8.88 23.77 8.30
N GLN A 67 8.82 23.38 7.02
CA GLN A 67 8.00 24.11 6.05
C GLN A 67 6.56 23.60 6.13
N ASP A 68 5.60 24.51 6.04
CA ASP A 68 4.19 24.17 6.13
C ASP A 68 3.67 23.71 4.77
N ILE A 69 2.94 22.60 4.75
CA ILE A 69 2.19 22.13 3.58
C ILE A 69 0.71 22.01 3.90
N PHE A 70 -0.09 22.02 2.85
CA PHE A 70 -1.54 21.95 2.88
C PHE A 70 -2.01 20.70 2.15
N ILE A 71 -2.49 19.73 2.89
CA ILE A 71 -3.03 18.47 2.40
C ILE A 71 -4.51 18.66 2.12
N SER A 72 -4.94 18.40 0.89
CA SER A 72 -6.33 18.49 0.48
C SER A 72 -7.02 17.13 0.56
N ILE A 73 -8.13 17.08 1.28
CA ILE A 73 -8.94 15.88 1.45
C ILE A 73 -10.38 16.19 1.05
N TRP A 74 -11.00 15.31 0.28
CA TRP A 74 -12.40 15.42 -0.11
C TRP A 74 -13.11 14.11 0.13
N HIS A 75 -14.08 14.11 1.05
CA HIS A 75 -14.81 12.92 1.46
C HIS A 75 -13.89 11.72 1.78
N SER A 76 -12.83 11.96 2.56
CA SER A 76 -11.76 11.02 2.92
C SER A 76 -10.86 10.56 1.77
N LEU A 77 -11.02 11.09 0.56
CA LEU A 77 -10.07 10.91 -0.53
C LEU A 77 -8.90 11.88 -0.37
N PHE A 78 -7.67 11.36 -0.35
CA PHE A 78 -6.47 12.18 -0.41
C PHE A 78 -6.26 12.68 -1.84
N ILE A 79 -6.44 13.98 -2.08
CA ILE A 79 -6.39 14.54 -3.43
C ILE A 79 -4.98 14.97 -3.83
N GLY A 80 -4.23 15.52 -2.86
CA GLY A 80 -2.95 16.16 -3.14
C GLY A 80 -2.44 17.00 -1.98
N ALA A 81 -1.15 17.31 -2.04
CA ALA A 81 -0.49 18.23 -1.12
C ALA A 81 -0.01 19.47 -1.88
N TYR A 82 -0.07 20.64 -1.25
CA TYR A 82 0.22 21.93 -1.85
C TYR A 82 1.04 22.83 -0.93
N ASN A 83 1.79 23.78 -1.49
CA ASN A 83 2.54 24.78 -0.74
C ASN A 83 1.64 25.91 -0.19
N ASN A 84 0.52 26.17 -0.87
CA ASN A 84 -0.37 27.28 -0.57
C ASN A 84 -1.77 26.79 -0.17
N TYR A 85 -2.33 27.37 0.89
CA TYR A 85 -3.71 27.08 1.31
C TYR A 85 -4.72 27.34 0.18
N ASN A 86 -4.58 28.47 -0.52
CA ASN A 86 -5.50 28.85 -1.60
C ASN A 86 -5.48 27.85 -2.77
N GLU A 87 -4.34 27.21 -3.05
CA GLU A 87 -4.26 26.18 -4.08
C GLU A 87 -4.95 24.89 -3.64
N ALA A 88 -4.72 24.49 -2.40
CA ALA A 88 -5.38 23.35 -1.77
C ALA A 88 -6.92 23.51 -1.77
N GLU A 89 -7.41 24.65 -1.32
CA GLU A 89 -8.86 24.93 -1.28
C GLU A 89 -9.48 24.99 -2.68
N LYS A 90 -8.80 25.64 -3.64
CA LYS A 90 -9.24 25.63 -5.05
C LYS A 90 -9.31 24.23 -5.60
N ARG A 91 -8.36 23.35 -5.27
CA ARG A 91 -8.39 21.97 -5.74
C ARG A 91 -9.64 21.25 -5.23
N ILE A 92 -9.96 21.36 -3.95
CA ILE A 92 -11.17 20.75 -3.37
C ILE A 92 -12.43 21.22 -4.08
N GLY A 93 -12.53 22.53 -4.37
CA GLY A 93 -13.68 23.10 -5.10
C GLY A 93 -13.73 22.73 -6.59
N SER A 94 -12.60 22.36 -7.19
CA SER A 94 -12.49 22.00 -8.61
C SER A 94 -12.82 20.54 -8.92
N ILE A 95 -13.12 19.71 -7.90
CA ILE A 95 -13.37 18.29 -8.11
C ILE A 95 -14.70 18.10 -8.84
N GLU A 96 -14.60 17.65 -10.08
CA GLU A 96 -15.74 17.27 -10.90
C GLU A 96 -16.01 15.77 -10.79
N LYS A 97 -17.17 15.35 -11.31
CA LYS A 97 -17.54 13.93 -11.34
C LYS A 97 -16.57 13.08 -12.16
N THR A 98 -15.93 13.65 -13.17
CA THR A 98 -14.91 13.01 -14.01
C THR A 98 -13.68 12.62 -13.20
N ASP A 99 -13.17 13.53 -12.36
CA ASP A 99 -12.05 13.25 -11.46
C ASP A 99 -12.36 12.03 -10.55
N LEU A 100 -13.60 11.93 -10.05
CA LEU A 100 -14.02 10.78 -9.23
C LEU A 100 -13.98 9.46 -9.99
N LEU A 101 -14.39 9.46 -11.26
CA LEU A 101 -14.32 8.27 -12.11
C LEU A 101 -12.86 7.86 -12.33
N ASP A 102 -11.95 8.82 -12.50
CA ASP A 102 -10.53 8.53 -12.65
C ASP A 102 -9.94 7.90 -11.38
N TYR A 103 -10.29 8.40 -10.19
CA TYR A 103 -9.87 7.79 -8.93
C TYR A 103 -10.44 6.39 -8.75
N ILE A 104 -11.72 6.16 -9.06
CA ILE A 104 -12.33 4.83 -8.99
C ILE A 104 -11.62 3.88 -9.95
N PHE A 105 -11.36 4.30 -11.19
CA PHE A 105 -10.65 3.49 -12.17
C PHE A 105 -9.23 3.15 -11.72
N PHE A 106 -8.52 4.12 -11.14
CA PHE A 106 -7.19 3.91 -10.57
C PHE A 106 -7.21 2.87 -9.44
N GLN A 107 -8.18 2.95 -8.52
CA GLN A 107 -8.32 1.98 -7.43
C GLN A 107 -8.68 0.58 -7.93
N GLN A 108 -9.59 0.48 -8.91
CA GLN A 108 -9.94 -0.80 -9.52
C GLN A 108 -8.74 -1.44 -10.21
N LYS A 109 -7.93 -0.66 -10.92
CA LYS A 109 -6.71 -1.16 -11.57
C LYS A 109 -5.75 -1.74 -10.54
N ARG A 110 -5.47 -1.02 -9.46
CA ARG A 110 -4.60 -1.49 -8.37
C ARG A 110 -5.13 -2.76 -7.70
N TYR A 111 -6.44 -2.84 -7.48
CA TYR A 111 -7.08 -4.03 -6.93
C TYR A 111 -6.87 -5.26 -7.83
N VAL A 112 -7.06 -5.11 -9.15
CA VAL A 112 -6.84 -6.19 -10.11
C VAL A 112 -5.36 -6.61 -10.15
N GLU A 113 -4.43 -5.66 -10.13
CA GLU A 113 -2.99 -5.93 -10.06
C GLU A 113 -2.62 -6.68 -8.78
N PHE A 114 -3.13 -6.23 -7.63
CA PHE A 114 -2.95 -6.89 -6.34
C PHE A 114 -3.48 -8.33 -6.36
N ILE A 115 -4.68 -8.58 -6.89
CA ILE A 115 -5.22 -9.95 -6.99
C ILE A 115 -4.30 -10.84 -7.83
N LYS A 116 -3.76 -10.33 -8.95
CA LYS A 116 -2.84 -11.09 -9.80
C LYS A 116 -1.56 -11.45 -9.05
N GLU A 117 -0.95 -10.49 -8.38
CA GLU A 117 0.25 -10.69 -7.58
C GLU A 117 0.01 -11.65 -6.42
N TYR A 118 -1.11 -11.47 -5.70
CA TYR A 118 -1.52 -12.34 -4.61
C TYR A 118 -1.73 -13.78 -5.08
N ASN A 119 -2.45 -13.99 -6.19
CA ASN A 119 -2.67 -15.33 -6.74
C ASN A 119 -1.36 -15.99 -7.20
N SER A 120 -0.44 -15.20 -7.78
CA SER A 120 0.88 -15.68 -8.15
C SER A 120 1.69 -16.11 -6.91
N PHE A 121 1.68 -15.29 -5.87
CA PHE A 121 2.33 -15.59 -4.59
C PHE A 121 1.71 -16.82 -3.93
N TYR A 122 0.37 -16.88 -3.83
CA TYR A 122 -0.36 -18.01 -3.26
C TYR A 122 -0.05 -19.31 -4.00
N SER A 123 -0.03 -19.29 -5.33
CA SER A 123 0.33 -20.46 -6.14
C SER A 123 1.78 -20.91 -5.88
N LEU A 124 2.71 -19.96 -5.72
CA LEU A 124 4.10 -20.27 -5.39
C LEU A 124 4.22 -20.92 -4.01
N VAL A 125 3.55 -20.37 -3.00
CA VAL A 125 3.53 -20.93 -1.64
C VAL A 125 2.88 -22.31 -1.64
N TYR A 126 1.78 -22.50 -2.37
CA TYR A 126 1.11 -23.79 -2.49
C TYR A 126 2.01 -24.86 -3.14
N ARG A 127 2.67 -24.53 -4.25
CA ARG A 127 3.65 -25.42 -4.90
C ARG A 127 4.82 -25.75 -3.98
N PHE A 128 5.27 -24.76 -3.20
CA PHE A 128 6.32 -24.97 -2.21
C PHE A 128 5.87 -25.91 -1.09
N SER A 129 4.62 -25.79 -0.61
CA SER A 129 4.07 -26.75 0.36
C SER A 129 3.97 -28.16 -0.20
N GLU A 130 3.51 -28.34 -1.46
CA GLU A 130 3.48 -29.65 -2.13
C GLU A 130 4.89 -30.24 -2.25
N TYR A 131 5.87 -29.42 -2.64
CA TYR A 131 7.29 -29.84 -2.68
C TYR A 131 7.79 -30.30 -1.31
N CYS A 132 7.44 -29.59 -0.24
CA CYS A 132 7.88 -29.93 1.11
C CYS A 132 7.20 -31.19 1.67
N GLU A 133 6.00 -31.54 1.22
CA GLU A 133 5.27 -32.74 1.65
C GLU A 133 5.72 -34.01 0.94
N ASP A 134 5.92 -33.96 -0.39
CA ASP A 134 6.31 -35.14 -1.17
C ASP A 134 7.28 -34.78 -2.30
N LYS A 135 8.56 -34.62 -1.91
CA LYS A 135 9.65 -34.28 -2.84
C LYS A 135 9.76 -35.27 -4.00
N GLU A 136 9.52 -36.56 -3.77
CA GLU A 136 9.73 -37.60 -4.78
C GLU A 136 8.61 -37.66 -5.82
N ASN A 137 7.35 -37.46 -5.42
CA ASN A 137 6.23 -37.40 -6.36
C ASN A 137 6.08 -36.02 -7.03
N TYR A 138 6.49 -34.94 -6.36
CA TYR A 138 6.48 -33.59 -6.96
C TYR A 138 7.28 -33.56 -8.26
N PHE A 139 8.51 -34.07 -8.27
CA PHE A 139 9.32 -34.11 -9.51
C PHE A 139 8.81 -35.10 -10.57
N LYS A 140 8.02 -36.11 -10.19
CA LYS A 140 7.42 -37.06 -11.16
C LYS A 140 6.20 -36.48 -11.86
N ASN A 141 5.45 -35.61 -11.18
CA ASN A 141 4.17 -35.10 -11.67
C ASN A 141 4.24 -33.65 -12.19
N MET A 142 5.34 -32.93 -11.95
CA MET A 142 5.48 -31.53 -12.38
C MET A 142 5.98 -31.42 -13.82
N HIS A 143 5.11 -30.97 -14.72
CA HIS A 143 5.54 -30.48 -16.04
C HIS A 143 6.33 -29.16 -15.85
N PHE A 144 7.65 -29.24 -16.04
CA PHE A 144 8.64 -28.20 -15.73
C PHE A 144 8.30 -26.81 -16.32
N TYR A 145 8.19 -25.80 -15.44
CA TYR A 145 8.29 -24.38 -15.79
C TYR A 145 9.30 -23.60 -14.93
N PHE A 146 10.03 -24.26 -14.03
CA PHE A 146 11.10 -23.62 -13.26
C PHE A 146 12.47 -24.05 -13.77
N SER A 147 13.38 -23.09 -13.92
CA SER A 147 14.78 -23.39 -14.15
C SER A 147 15.38 -23.92 -12.84
N ARG A 148 16.11 -25.05 -12.93
CA ARG A 148 16.69 -25.76 -11.78
C ARG A 148 17.56 -24.87 -10.86
N LYS A 149 18.07 -23.75 -11.38
CA LYS A 149 18.90 -22.79 -10.64
C LYS A 149 18.14 -21.97 -9.59
N GLU A 150 16.89 -21.61 -9.85
CA GLU A 150 16.11 -20.73 -8.95
C GLU A 150 15.67 -21.47 -7.67
N LEU A 151 15.46 -22.78 -7.76
CA LEU A 151 15.09 -23.63 -6.62
C LEU A 151 16.30 -23.95 -5.71
N GLU A 152 17.50 -24.10 -6.27
CA GLU A 152 18.72 -24.41 -5.52
C GLU A 152 19.17 -23.27 -4.59
N GLU A 153 18.79 -22.02 -4.90
CA GLU A 153 19.05 -20.86 -4.04
C GLU A 153 18.10 -20.80 -2.83
N TYR A 154 16.84 -21.22 -3.00
CA TYR A 154 15.83 -21.21 -1.93
C TYR A 154 15.95 -22.36 -0.92
N VAL A 155 16.43 -23.52 -1.36
CA VAL A 155 16.52 -24.75 -0.51
C VAL A 155 17.61 -24.66 0.56
N LYS A 156 18.51 -23.65 0.54
CA LYS A 156 19.56 -23.51 1.56
C LYS A 156 19.08 -23.01 2.94
N ASN A 157 17.81 -22.64 3.09
CA ASN A 157 17.27 -22.08 4.33
C ASN A 157 16.19 -23.00 4.96
N ASP A 158 16.63 -24.03 5.68
CA ASP A 158 15.75 -25.07 6.28
C ASP A 158 14.73 -24.55 7.32
N ASN A 159 14.93 -23.35 7.88
CA ASN A 159 14.05 -22.76 8.92
C ASN A 159 12.74 -22.15 8.38
N VAL A 160 12.54 -22.04 7.07
CA VAL A 160 11.38 -21.35 6.47
C VAL A 160 10.13 -22.24 6.41
N ASN A 161 10.30 -23.56 6.58
CA ASN A 161 9.25 -24.56 6.33
C ASN A 161 8.13 -24.59 7.38
N GLU A 162 8.42 -24.37 8.67
CA GLU A 162 7.41 -24.38 9.73
C GLU A 162 6.56 -23.10 9.73
N THR A 163 7.19 -21.95 9.49
CA THR A 163 6.50 -20.65 9.47
C THR A 163 5.50 -20.58 8.32
N LEU A 164 5.87 -21.08 7.13
CA LEU A 164 4.98 -21.09 5.97
C LEU A 164 3.80 -22.07 6.13
N LYS A 165 4.00 -23.22 6.79
CA LYS A 165 2.90 -24.17 7.08
C LYS A 165 1.87 -23.58 8.03
N ASN A 166 2.31 -22.84 9.06
CA ASN A 166 1.40 -22.16 9.98
C ASN A 166 0.61 -21.05 9.28
N ILE A 167 1.27 -20.26 8.42
CA ILE A 167 0.60 -19.25 7.60
C ILE A 167 -0.42 -19.91 6.66
N LEU A 168 -0.14 -21.06 6.04
CA LEU A 168 -1.13 -21.72 5.18
C LEU A 168 -2.35 -22.26 5.95
N ASN A 169 -2.13 -22.80 7.16
CA ASN A 169 -3.20 -23.35 8.00
C ASN A 169 -4.13 -22.25 8.56
N ASP A 170 -3.57 -21.13 9.01
CA ASP A 170 -4.35 -19.99 9.49
C ASP A 170 -5.23 -19.37 8.38
N PHE A 171 -4.84 -19.53 7.11
CA PHE A 171 -5.57 -19.01 5.97
C PHE A 171 -6.64 -19.97 5.42
N GLN A 172 -6.45 -21.29 5.54
CA GLN A 172 -7.51 -22.26 5.21
C GLN A 172 -8.71 -22.15 6.16
N GLY A 173 -8.50 -21.75 7.42
CA GLY A 173 -9.56 -21.51 8.40
C GLY A 173 -10.42 -20.26 8.16
N ASN A 174 -10.02 -19.35 7.27
CA ASN A 174 -10.74 -18.10 6.95
C ASN A 174 -11.46 -18.14 5.59
N GLN A 175 -11.63 -19.32 4.99
CA GLN A 175 -12.40 -19.50 3.75
C GLN A 175 -13.92 -19.58 3.94
N ASP A 176 -14.45 -19.35 5.14
CA ASP A 176 -15.87 -19.00 5.33
C ASP A 176 -16.08 -17.57 4.80
N ARG A 177 -16.33 -17.50 3.49
CA ARG A 177 -16.78 -16.30 2.79
C ARG A 177 -17.98 -15.72 3.55
N PRO A 178 -18.02 -14.42 3.86
CA PRO A 178 -19.30 -13.78 4.09
C PRO A 178 -20.06 -13.83 2.76
N ASP A 179 -20.98 -14.78 2.67
CA ASP A 179 -21.92 -14.94 1.58
C ASP A 179 -22.51 -13.60 1.15
N ASP A 180 -22.43 -13.33 -0.15
CA ASP A 180 -23.51 -12.83 -1.01
C ASP A 180 -24.79 -12.35 -0.30
N LYS A 181 -24.72 -11.25 0.45
CA LYS A 181 -25.89 -10.42 0.83
C LYS A 181 -25.48 -8.95 0.88
N ILE A 182 -25.37 -8.35 -0.30
CA ILE A 182 -25.58 -6.91 -0.48
C ILE A 182 -26.73 -6.76 -1.48
N PHE A 183 -27.93 -6.60 -0.93
CA PHE A 183 -28.96 -5.69 -1.44
C PHE A 183 -29.13 -4.60 -0.40
#